data_AF-Q5CWU3-F1
#
_entry.id   AF-Q5CWU3-F1
#
_cell.length_a   1.000
_cell.length_b   1.000
_cell.length_c   1.000
_cell.angle_alpha   90.00
_cell.angle_beta   90.00
_cell.angle_gamma   90.00
#
_symmetry.space_group_name_H-M   'P 1'
#
loop_
_entity.id
_entity.type
_entity.pdbx_description
1 polymer ?
#
loop_
_entity_poly.entity_id
_entity_poly.type
_entity_poly.pdbx_seq_one_letter_code
_entity_poly.pdbx_strand_id
1 'polypeptide(L)' 'NMAKAHGSLARAGKVKNQTPRVEKQEKKKALTGRAKKRQQYNRRFVSVVAGRRKCNPQS' A
#
# COMPACT_ATOMS: atom_id res chain seq x y z
N ASN A 1 33.97 -20.97 -25.20
CA ASN A 1 33.29 -20.46 -23.99
C ASN A 1 32.51 -19.19 -24.33
N MET A 2 31.26 -19.36 -24.77
CA MET A 2 30.43 -18.23 -25.18
C MET A 2 30.01 -17.45 -23.94
N ALA A 3 30.46 -16.21 -23.89
CA ALA A 3 30.37 -15.33 -22.73
C ALA A 3 28.91 -15.18 -22.24
N LYS A 4 28.79 -15.19 -20.93
CA LYS A 4 27.57 -14.94 -20.17
C LYS A 4 26.97 -13.60 -20.61
N ALA A 5 25.98 -13.66 -21.50
CA ALA A 5 25.23 -12.47 -21.93
C ALA A 5 24.51 -11.88 -20.70
N HIS A 6 24.98 -10.72 -20.24
CA HIS A 6 24.32 -9.99 -19.16
C HIS A 6 22.99 -9.44 -19.67
N GLY A 7 21.89 -9.87 -19.03
CA GLY A 7 20.54 -9.42 -19.40
C GLY A 7 19.77 -10.35 -20.33
N SER A 8 19.95 -11.67 -20.24
CA SER A 8 19.17 -12.62 -21.02
C SER A 8 17.65 -12.46 -20.83
N LEU A 9 16.90 -12.52 -21.95
CA LEU A 9 15.44 -12.44 -21.99
C LEU A 9 14.75 -13.56 -21.19
N ALA A 10 15.46 -14.66 -20.93
CA ALA A 10 14.98 -15.80 -20.14
C ALA A 10 14.52 -15.44 -18.71
N ARG A 11 14.92 -14.29 -18.19
CA ARG A 11 14.53 -13.82 -16.84
C ARG A 11 13.39 -12.79 -16.84
N ALA A 12 12.89 -12.40 -18.01
CA ALA A 12 11.78 -11.45 -18.11
C ALA A 12 10.53 -12.04 -17.45
N GLY A 13 9.82 -11.23 -16.65
CA GLY A 13 8.60 -11.65 -15.97
C GLY A 13 8.78 -12.64 -14.80
N LYS A 14 10.02 -13.07 -14.47
CA LYS A 14 10.30 -14.03 -13.39
C LYS A 14 9.53 -13.71 -12.10
N VAL A 15 9.60 -12.47 -11.64
CA VAL A 15 8.99 -12.06 -10.37
C VAL A 15 7.46 -12.12 -10.45
N LYS A 16 6.85 -11.61 -11.53
CA LYS A 16 5.39 -11.60 -11.69
C LYS A 16 4.80 -13.00 -11.78
N ASN A 17 5.53 -13.94 -12.38
CA ASN A 17 5.10 -15.34 -12.51
C ASN A 17 5.31 -16.15 -11.23
N GLN A 18 6.32 -15.79 -10.42
CA GLN A 18 6.57 -16.43 -9.13
C GLN A 18 5.60 -15.96 -8.04
N THR A 19 5.11 -14.72 -8.11
CA THR A 19 4.20 -14.19 -7.10
C THR A 19 2.81 -14.81 -7.20
N PRO A 20 2.21 -15.27 -6.09
CA PRO A 20 0.83 -15.77 -6.10
C PRO A 20 -0.13 -14.65 -6.51
N ARG A 21 -1.11 -14.97 -7.36
CA ARG A 21 -2.14 -14.02 -7.74
C ARG A 21 -3.17 -13.90 -6.61
N VAL A 22 -3.20 -12.75 -5.95
CA VAL A 22 -4.18 -12.44 -4.90
C VAL A 22 -5.31 -11.60 -5.47
N GLU A 23 -6.54 -12.08 -5.35
CA GLU A 23 -7.72 -11.33 -5.75
C GLU A 23 -8.02 -10.18 -4.78
N LYS A 24 -8.63 -9.11 -5.30
CA LYS A 24 -9.03 -7.99 -4.45
C LYS A 24 -10.25 -8.38 -3.63
N GLN A 25 -10.13 -8.28 -2.32
CA GLN A 25 -11.26 -8.40 -1.41
C GLN A 25 -12.24 -7.25 -1.62
N GLU A 26 -13.54 -7.53 -1.53
CA GLU A 26 -14.57 -6.51 -1.53
C GLU A 26 -14.46 -5.65 -0.26
N LYS A 27 -14.45 -4.33 -0.46
CA LYS A 27 -14.36 -3.34 0.62
C LYS A 27 -15.45 -2.31 0.44
N LYS A 28 -15.94 -1.78 1.57
CA LYS A 28 -16.88 -0.65 1.57
C LYS A 28 -16.28 0.51 0.79
N LYS A 29 -17.12 1.22 0.03
CA LYS A 29 -16.71 2.40 -0.73
C LYS A 29 -16.07 3.42 0.22
N ALA A 30 -14.89 3.91 -0.15
CA ALA A 30 -14.22 4.94 0.63
C ALA A 30 -15.04 6.24 0.61
N LEU A 31 -15.08 6.95 1.74
CA LEU A 31 -15.65 8.29 1.79
C LEU A 31 -14.85 9.23 0.88
N THR A 32 -15.54 10.08 0.14
CA THR A 32 -14.95 11.08 -0.77
C THR A 32 -15.34 12.51 -0.37
N GLY A 33 -14.65 13.50 -0.93
CA GLY A 33 -14.96 14.92 -0.77
C GLY A 33 -14.97 15.40 0.70
N ARG A 34 -16.04 16.10 1.08
CA ARG A 34 -16.20 16.72 2.40
C ARG A 34 -16.26 15.70 3.53
N ALA A 35 -16.89 14.55 3.30
CA ALA A 35 -17.00 13.49 4.29
C ALA A 35 -15.61 12.94 4.66
N LYS A 36 -14.73 12.74 3.66
CA LYS A 36 -13.34 12.33 3.89
C LYS A 36 -12.55 13.36 4.70
N LYS A 37 -12.70 14.65 4.38
CA LYS A 37 -12.04 15.75 5.12
C LYS A 37 -12.49 15.79 6.59
N ARG A 38 -13.80 15.62 6.86
CA ARG A 38 -14.32 15.54 8.24
C ARG A 38 -13.74 14.36 9.00
N GLN A 39 -13.70 13.17 8.39
CA GLN A 39 -13.11 11.98 9.01
C GLN A 39 -11.63 12.18 9.33
N GLN A 40 -10.87 12.77 8.41
CA GLN A 40 -9.44 13.04 8.59
C GLN A 40 -9.18 14.04 9.72
N TYR A 41 -9.98 15.11 9.82
CA TYR A 41 -9.89 16.07 10.93
C TYR A 41 -10.18 15.40 12.27
N ASN A 42 -11.30 14.68 12.37
CA ASN A 42 -11.67 13.98 13.60
C ASN A 42 -10.58 12.99 14.05
N ARG A 43 -10.01 12.22 13.11
CA ARG A 43 -8.92 11.26 13.39
C ARG A 43 -7.62 11.95 13.84
N ARG A 44 -7.31 13.14 13.31
CA ARG A 44 -6.03 13.83 13.58
C ARG A 44 -6.05 14.73 14.81
N PHE A 45 -7.21 15.31 15.14
CA PHE A 45 -7.27 16.40 16.10
C PHE A 45 -8.28 16.17 17.22
N VAL A 46 -9.41 15.52 16.94
CA VAL A 46 -10.50 15.36 17.94
C VAL A 46 -10.36 14.08 18.75
N SER A 47 -9.98 12.99 18.10
CA SER A 47 -9.88 11.65 18.72
C SER A 47 -8.46 11.27 19.17
N VAL A 48 -7.50 12.20 19.11
CA VAL A 48 -6.15 11.96 19.62
C VAL A 48 -6.17 12.16 21.13
N VAL A 49 -6.00 11.08 21.89
CA VAL A 49 -5.81 11.13 23.35
C VAL A 49 -4.47 11.81 23.64
N ALA A 50 -4.51 12.90 24.43
CA ALA A 50 -3.31 13.55 24.95
C ALA A 50 -2.49 12.54 25.76
N GLY A 51 -1.30 12.16 25.27
CA GLY A 51 -0.41 11.18 25.91
C GLY A 51 -0.01 10.00 25.02
N ARG A 52 -0.70 9.72 23.91
CA ARG A 52 -0.22 8.74 22.93
C ARG A 52 0.86 9.39 22.07
N ARG A 53 2.09 8.83 22.08
CA ARG A 53 3.18 9.24 21.18
C ARG A 53 2.65 9.31 19.74
N LYS A 54 3.04 10.35 19.01
CA LYS A 54 2.62 10.58 17.61
C LYS A 54 3.20 9.50 16.71
N CYS A 55 2.55 8.34 16.68
CA CYS A 55 2.88 7.25 15.78
C CYS A 55 2.47 7.66 14.37
N ASN A 56 3.29 7.31 13.37
CA ASN A 56 2.89 7.44 11.99
C ASN A 56 1.58 6.66 11.78
N PRO A 57 0.55 7.24 11.15
CA PRO A 57 -0.75 6.57 10.93
C PRO A 57 -0.67 5.28 10.09
N GLN A 58 0.49 5.00 9.50
CA GLN A 58 0.80 3.79 8.72
C GLN A 58 1.73 2.80 9.47
N SER A 59 2.17 3.15 10.67
CA SER A 59 2.88 2.26 11.60
C SER A 59 1.93 1.35 12.35
#